data_AF-A0A7K4GZQ7-F1
#
_entry.id   AF-A0A7K4GZQ7-F1
#
_cell.length_a   1.000
_cell.length_b   1.000
_cell.length_c   1.000
_cell.angle_alpha   90.00
_cell.angle_beta   90.00
_cell.angle_gamma   90.00
#
_symmetry.space_group_name_H-M   'P 1'
#
loop_
_entity.id
_entity.type
_entity.pdbx_description
1 polymer ?
#
loop_
_entity_poly.entity_id
_entity_poly.type
_entity_poly.pdbx_seq_one_letter_code
_entity_poly.pdbx_strand_id
1 'polypeptide(L)'
;MKKENKEIFKSKNKSEIINKIKDWSKKKRAVEICGFLGFKNEEYILWLCSNIADDPKRYFAIDPIDFLYFQQENQMACVFHSHIYGDENPSEFDVTMSENCCIPFMIYSLNTKKFKIHEPKTNHANLDVLKRIKENL
;
A
#
# COMPACT_ATOMS: atom_id res chain seq x y z
N MET A 1 -0.77 -20.48 -14.84
CA MET A 1 -1.12 -19.66 -13.67
C MET A 1 -2.26 -18.73 -14.04
N LYS A 2 -3.43 -18.88 -13.40
CA LYS A 2 -4.55 -17.96 -13.63
C LYS A 2 -4.13 -16.60 -13.09
N LYS A 3 -4.04 -15.58 -13.96
CA LYS A 3 -3.93 -14.18 -13.54
C LYS A 3 -5.20 -13.88 -12.75
N GLU A 4 -5.12 -13.84 -11.42
CA GLU A 4 -6.19 -13.21 -10.65
C GLU A 4 -6.34 -11.77 -11.14
N ASN A 5 -7.57 -11.33 -11.33
CA ASN A 5 -7.91 -9.99 -11.79
C ASN A 5 -7.52 -8.98 -10.73
N LYS A 6 -6.29 -8.51 -10.76
CA LYS A 6 -5.83 -7.46 -9.86
C LYS A 6 -6.35 -6.12 -10.33
N GLU A 7 -6.88 -5.33 -9.42
CA GLU A 7 -7.37 -4.00 -9.75
C GLU A 7 -6.17 -3.03 -9.82
N ILE A 8 -5.90 -2.53 -11.03
CA ILE A 8 -4.83 -1.55 -11.26
C ILE A 8 -5.48 -0.19 -11.48
N PHE A 9 -4.95 0.83 -10.83
CA PHE A 9 -5.33 2.22 -11.07
C PHE A 9 -4.09 3.05 -11.38
N LYS A 10 -4.20 3.96 -12.34
CA LYS A 10 -3.11 4.85 -12.76
C LYS A 10 -3.60 6.27 -12.83
N SER A 11 -2.77 7.21 -12.42
CA SER A 11 -3.04 8.63 -12.60
C SER A 11 -1.74 9.44 -12.51
N LYS A 12 -1.68 10.57 -13.22
CA LYS A 12 -0.64 11.59 -13.02
C LYS A 12 -0.92 12.45 -11.77
N ASN A 13 -2.16 12.44 -11.27
CA ASN A 13 -2.60 13.25 -10.15
C ASN A 13 -2.47 12.50 -8.82
N LYS A 14 -1.64 13.02 -7.92
CA LYS A 14 -1.39 12.47 -6.58
C LYS A 14 -2.67 12.36 -5.75
N SER A 15 -3.56 13.34 -5.82
CA SER A 15 -4.81 13.36 -5.05
C SER A 15 -5.76 12.25 -5.49
N GLU A 16 -5.78 11.90 -6.77
CA GLU A 16 -6.60 10.80 -7.29
C GLU A 16 -6.11 9.45 -6.78
N ILE A 17 -4.79 9.26 -6.67
CA ILE A 17 -4.17 8.06 -6.09
C ILE A 17 -4.59 7.88 -4.63
N ILE A 18 -4.45 8.94 -3.83
CA ILE A 18 -4.83 8.90 -2.41
C ILE A 18 -6.34 8.66 -2.26
N ASN A 19 -7.17 9.35 -3.05
CA ASN A 19 -8.62 9.14 -3.03
C ASN A 19 -9.01 7.72 -3.44
N LYS A 20 -8.32 7.12 -4.42
CA LYS A 20 -8.56 5.75 -4.83
C LYS A 20 -8.29 4.74 -3.71
N ILE A 21 -7.22 4.91 -2.93
CA ILE A 21 -6.94 4.08 -1.75
C ILE A 21 -8.05 4.23 -0.70
N LYS A 22 -8.50 5.47 -0.43
CA LYS A 22 -9.64 5.73 0.48
C LYS A 22 -10.90 5.00 0.00
N ASP A 23 -11.18 5.04 -1.30
CA ASP A 23 -12.38 4.44 -1.88
C ASP A 23 -12.33 2.91 -1.85
N TRP A 24 -11.19 2.29 -2.14
CA TRP A 24 -11.02 0.85 -1.97
C TRP A 24 -11.21 0.42 -0.52
N SER A 25 -10.64 1.17 0.43
CA SER A 25 -10.76 0.88 1.85
C SER A 25 -12.22 0.96 2.30
N LYS A 26 -12.95 2.01 1.87
CA LYS A 26 -14.38 2.18 2.18
C LYS A 26 -15.26 1.09 1.58
N LYS A 27 -14.91 0.56 0.39
CA LYS A 27 -15.64 -0.53 -0.26
C LYS A 27 -15.40 -1.87 0.42
N LYS A 28 -14.21 -2.10 0.98
CA LYS A 28 -13.82 -3.35 1.65
C LYS A 28 -13.70 -3.17 3.16
N ARG A 29 -14.75 -2.70 3.83
CA ARG A 29 -14.73 -2.46 5.30
C ARG A 29 -14.63 -3.69 6.20
N ALA A 30 -14.79 -4.88 5.63
CA ALA A 30 -14.79 -6.14 6.37
C ALA A 30 -13.42 -6.83 6.38
N VAL A 31 -12.45 -6.36 5.60
CA VAL A 31 -11.08 -6.90 5.52
C VAL A 31 -10.08 -5.77 5.30
N GLU A 32 -8.84 -5.95 5.71
CA GLU A 32 -7.78 -5.01 5.36
C GLU A 32 -7.50 -5.13 3.87
N ILE A 33 -7.53 -3.99 3.17
CA ILE A 33 -6.98 -3.94 1.81
C ILE A 33 -5.47 -3.86 1.89
N CYS A 34 -4.78 -4.39 0.89
CA CYS A 34 -3.34 -4.25 0.76
C CYS A 34 -2.93 -4.16 -0.72
N GLY A 35 -1.77 -3.57 -0.98
CA GLY A 35 -1.28 -3.41 -2.33
C GLY A 35 -0.03 -2.55 -2.43
N PHE A 36 0.31 -2.18 -3.66
CA PHE A 36 1.54 -1.44 -3.95
C PHE A 36 1.26 -0.09 -4.59
N LEU A 37 2.05 0.91 -4.19
CA LEU A 37 2.13 2.21 -4.86
C LEU A 37 3.53 2.36 -5.46
N GLY A 38 3.58 2.79 -6.71
CA GLY A 38 4.81 3.09 -7.41
C GLY A 38 4.61 4.09 -8.53
N PHE A 39 5.63 4.23 -9.36
CA PHE A 39 5.64 5.14 -10.50
C PHE A 39 6.22 4.46 -11.74
N LYS A 40 5.62 4.71 -12.90
CA LYS A 40 6.11 4.23 -14.21
C LYS A 40 5.54 5.11 -15.30
N ASN A 41 6.34 5.43 -16.33
CA ASN A 41 5.91 6.19 -17.51
C ASN A 41 5.19 7.51 -17.15
N GLU A 42 5.74 8.26 -16.19
CA GLU A 42 5.19 9.53 -15.69
C GLU A 42 3.85 9.44 -14.95
N GLU A 43 3.39 8.24 -14.60
CA GLU A 43 2.15 8.01 -13.86
C GLU A 43 2.42 7.31 -12.54
N TYR A 44 1.65 7.67 -11.52
CA TYR A 44 1.53 6.88 -10.32
C TYR A 44 0.68 5.64 -10.62
N ILE A 45 1.08 4.50 -10.08
CA ILE A 45 0.41 3.22 -10.28
C ILE A 45 0.09 2.64 -8.92
N LEU A 46 -1.18 2.27 -8.76
CA LEU A 46 -1.65 1.45 -7.66
C LEU A 46 -1.94 0.04 -8.16
N TRP A 47 -1.47 -0.95 -7.41
CA TRP A 47 -1.84 -2.34 -7.58
C TRP A 47 -2.56 -2.83 -6.33
N LEU A 48 -3.89 -3.02 -6.42
CA LEU A 48 -4.65 -3.62 -5.33
C LEU A 48 -4.47 -5.14 -5.37
N CYS A 49 -3.94 -5.70 -4.29
CA CYS A 49 -3.71 -7.13 -4.14
C CYS A 49 -4.88 -7.81 -3.41
N SER A 50 -4.98 -9.12 -3.60
CA SER A 50 -5.78 -9.99 -2.75
C SER A 50 -5.07 -10.12 -1.40
N ASN A 51 -5.78 -9.88 -0.29
CA ASN A 51 -5.27 -10.17 1.04
C ASN A 51 -5.37 -11.69 1.29
N ILE A 52 -4.23 -12.36 1.37
CA ILE A 52 -4.13 -13.82 1.54
C ILE A 52 -3.83 -14.26 2.99
N ALA A 53 -3.99 -13.36 3.96
CA ALA A 53 -3.83 -13.71 5.37
C ALA A 53 -4.96 -14.64 5.85
N ASP A 54 -4.66 -15.51 6.81
CA ASP A 54 -5.64 -16.42 7.42
C ASP A 54 -6.78 -15.66 8.14
N ASP A 55 -6.45 -14.51 8.75
CA ASP A 55 -7.42 -13.58 9.32
C ASP A 55 -7.31 -12.20 8.67
N PRO A 56 -7.96 -12.00 7.49
CA PRO A 56 -7.85 -10.77 6.71
C PRO A 56 -8.56 -9.58 7.36
N LYS A 57 -9.26 -9.77 8.50
CA LYS A 57 -9.84 -8.67 9.30
C LYS A 57 -8.81 -7.96 10.16
N ARG A 58 -7.74 -8.66 10.52
CA ARG A 58 -6.74 -8.19 11.50
C ARG A 58 -5.35 -8.03 10.91
N TYR A 59 -5.08 -8.75 9.82
CA TYR A 59 -3.77 -8.80 9.19
C TYR A 59 -3.91 -8.73 7.68
N PHE A 60 -2.79 -8.45 7.02
CA PHE A 60 -2.68 -8.66 5.59
C PHE A 60 -1.44 -9.47 5.24
N ALA A 61 -1.56 -10.22 4.15
CA ALA A 61 -0.44 -10.85 3.46
C ALA A 61 -0.63 -10.64 1.96
N ILE A 62 0.48 -10.40 1.26
CA ILE A 62 0.51 -10.25 -0.20
C ILE A 62 1.32 -11.41 -0.77
N ASP A 63 0.91 -11.92 -1.94
CA ASP A 63 1.67 -12.94 -2.66
C ASP A 63 3.11 -12.41 -2.96
N PRO A 64 4.17 -13.12 -2.55
CA PRO A 64 5.55 -12.69 -2.80
C PRO A 64 5.88 -12.57 -4.30
N ILE A 65 5.20 -13.32 -5.17
CA ILE A 65 5.35 -13.22 -6.62
C ILE A 65 4.85 -11.85 -7.10
N ASP A 66 3.78 -11.33 -6.52
CA ASP A 66 3.23 -10.01 -6.85
C ASP A 66 4.17 -8.90 -6.41
N PHE A 67 4.76 -9.03 -5.23
CA PHE A 67 5.78 -8.12 -4.73
C PHE A 67 6.96 -8.03 -5.71
N LEU A 68 7.51 -9.18 -6.10
CA LEU A 68 8.65 -9.25 -7.03
C LEU A 68 8.31 -8.65 -8.39
N TYR A 69 7.15 -9.00 -8.96
CA TYR A 69 6.71 -8.43 -10.23
C TYR A 69 6.53 -6.92 -10.16
N PHE A 70 5.92 -6.40 -9.09
CA PHE A 70 5.71 -4.96 -8.98
C PHE A 70 7.03 -4.21 -8.90
N GLN A 71 7.96 -4.71 -8.08
CA GLN A 71 9.26 -4.09 -7.86
C GLN A 71 10.14 -4.13 -9.12
N GLN A 72 10.08 -5.20 -9.92
CA GLN A 72 10.81 -5.29 -11.18
C GLN A 72 10.25 -4.34 -12.25
N GLU A 73 8.93 -4.17 -12.29
CA GLU A 73 8.25 -3.46 -13.37
C GLU A 73 8.05 -1.97 -13.09
N ASN A 74 8.11 -1.52 -11.84
CA ASN A 74 7.75 -0.16 -11.43
C ASN A 74 8.74 0.39 -10.42
N GLN A 75 8.85 1.71 -10.35
CA GLN A 75 9.56 2.39 -9.27
C GLN A 75 8.71 2.32 -8.00
N MET A 76 8.87 1.24 -7.23
CA MET A 76 8.11 0.97 -6.00
C MET A 76 8.36 2.08 -4.97
N ALA A 77 7.30 2.65 -4.41
CA ALA A 77 7.39 3.71 -3.41
C ALA A 77 7.00 3.22 -2.01
N CYS A 78 5.90 2.46 -1.91
CA CYS A 78 5.47 1.87 -0.64
C CYS A 78 4.50 0.69 -0.87
N VAL A 79 4.33 -0.12 0.17
CA VAL A 79 3.13 -0.94 0.36
C VAL A 79 2.06 -0.03 0.95
N PHE A 80 0.81 -0.14 0.52
CA PHE A 80 -0.31 0.48 1.21
C PHE A 80 -1.23 -0.58 1.78
N HIS A 81 -1.84 -0.28 2.93
CA HIS A 81 -2.90 -1.09 3.50
C HIS A 81 -3.89 -0.23 4.30
N SER A 82 -4.97 -0.85 4.77
CA SER A 82 -5.97 -0.19 5.60
C SER A 82 -6.16 -0.87 6.94
N HIS A 83 -6.21 -0.08 8.01
CA HIS A 83 -6.72 -0.54 9.29
C HIS A 83 -8.24 -0.42 9.33
N ILE A 84 -8.93 -1.56 9.55
CA ILE A 84 -10.38 -1.59 9.78
C ILE A 84 -10.72 -1.03 11.16
N TYR A 85 -9.90 -1.40 12.15
CA TYR A 85 -10.03 -1.01 13.54
C TYR A 85 -8.83 -0.16 13.94
N GLY A 86 -9.00 0.77 14.87
CA GLY A 86 -7.90 1.62 15.35
C GLY A 86 -7.60 2.81 14.45
N ASP A 87 -6.43 3.42 14.65
CA ASP A 87 -5.96 4.61 13.95
C ASP A 87 -4.91 4.26 12.87
N GLU A 88 -4.31 5.29 12.27
CA GLU A 88 -3.31 5.15 11.22
C GLU A 88 -1.91 4.81 11.74
N ASN A 89 -1.71 4.65 13.07
CA ASN A 89 -0.40 4.32 13.61
C ASN A 89 -0.03 2.87 13.28
N PRO A 90 1.23 2.61 12.87
CA PRO A 90 1.67 1.25 12.58
C PRO A 90 1.59 0.37 13.82
N SER A 91 1.07 -0.83 13.65
CA SER A 91 1.18 -1.89 14.65
C SER A 91 2.63 -2.39 14.76
N GLU A 92 2.94 -3.15 15.80
CA GLU A 92 4.25 -3.82 15.92
C GLU A 92 4.54 -4.72 14.72
N PHE A 93 3.50 -5.34 14.14
CA PHE A 93 3.64 -6.19 12.97
C PHE A 93 3.95 -5.38 11.71
N ASP A 94 3.30 -4.22 11.53
CA ASP A 94 3.57 -3.32 10.41
C ASP A 94 5.01 -2.82 10.44
N VAL A 95 5.48 -2.38 11.61
CA VAL A 95 6.88 -1.94 11.80
C VAL A 95 7.82 -3.10 11.46
N THR A 96 7.61 -4.27 12.08
CA THR A 96 8.48 -5.44 11.87
C THR A 96 8.56 -5.83 10.40
N MET A 97 7.44 -5.89 9.71
CA MET A 97 7.40 -6.31 8.30
C MET A 97 7.98 -5.27 7.37
N SER A 98 7.71 -3.98 7.61
CA SER A 98 8.31 -2.89 6.84
C SER A 98 9.83 -2.87 6.97
N GLU A 99 10.36 -3.09 8.18
CA GLU A 99 11.81 -3.23 8.43
C GLU A 99 12.38 -4.46 7.72
N ASN A 100 11.70 -5.61 7.79
CA ASN A 100 12.17 -6.85 7.18
C ASN A 100 12.23 -6.80 5.65
N CYS A 101 11.23 -6.16 5.00
CA CYS A 101 11.22 -6.04 3.55
C CYS A 101 11.94 -4.79 3.04
N CYS A 102 12.39 -3.90 3.93
CA CYS A 102 13.01 -2.62 3.62
C CYS A 102 12.13 -1.71 2.73
N ILE A 103 10.81 -1.77 2.86
CA ILE A 103 9.85 -0.96 2.08
C ILE A 103 8.95 -0.16 3.03
N PRO A 104 8.70 1.14 2.77
CA PRO A 104 7.74 1.94 3.53
C PRO A 104 6.32 1.42 3.46
N PHE A 105 5.59 1.54 4.57
CA PHE A 105 4.18 1.15 4.66
C PHE A 105 3.31 2.40 4.83
N MET A 106 2.33 2.57 3.94
CA MET A 106 1.32 3.63 3.99
C MET A 106 0.01 3.06 4.53
N ILE A 107 -0.42 3.59 5.66
CA ILE A 107 -1.52 3.06 6.45
C ILE A 107 -2.68 4.03 6.39
N TYR A 108 -3.83 3.55 5.91
CA TYR A 108 -5.08 4.30 5.97
C TYR A 108 -5.98 3.77 7.08
N SER A 109 -6.39 4.63 8.02
CA SER A 109 -7.41 4.23 9.00
C SER A 109 -8.81 4.54 8.49
N LEU A 110 -9.68 3.52 8.50
CA LEU A 110 -11.10 3.69 8.24
C LEU A 110 -11.82 4.53 9.32
N ASN A 111 -11.29 4.57 10.54
CA ASN A 111 -11.86 5.28 11.68
C ASN A 111 -11.48 6.77 11.65
N THR A 112 -10.19 7.09 11.62
CA THR A 112 -9.70 8.48 11.65
C THR A 112 -9.76 9.15 10.27
N LYS A 113 -9.85 8.35 9.20
CA LYS A 113 -9.80 8.77 7.80
C LYS A 113 -8.49 9.47 7.42
N LYS A 114 -7.42 9.20 8.17
CA LYS A 114 -6.08 9.75 7.96
C LYS A 114 -5.14 8.70 7.40
N PHE A 115 -4.03 9.19 6.85
CA PHE A 115 -2.90 8.38 6.46
C PHE A 115 -1.72 8.63 7.37
N LYS A 116 -0.91 7.60 7.56
CA LYS A 116 0.45 7.72 8.09
C LYS A 116 1.36 6.80 7.29
N ILE A 117 2.62 7.19 7.19
CA ILE A 117 3.66 6.37 6.58
C ILE A 117 4.67 6.00 7.66
N HIS A 118 4.97 4.71 7.75
CA HIS A 118 6.15 4.19 8.44
C HIS A 118 7.26 3.97 7.43
N GLU A 119 8.46 4.46 7.74
CA GLU A 119 9.65 4.26 6.92
C GLU A 119 10.63 3.36 7.67
N PRO A 120 11.11 2.27 7.04
CA PRO A 120 12.10 1.41 7.65
C PRO A 120 13.47 2.09 7.71
N LYS A 121 14.33 1.65 8.63
CA LYS A 121 15.69 2.18 8.77
C LYS A 121 16.52 1.98 7.51
N THR A 122 16.38 0.82 6.89
CA THR A 122 16.94 0.51 5.57
C THR A 122 15.80 0.55 4.56
N ASN A 123 15.95 1.37 3.52
CA ASN A 123 14.87 1.62 2.58
C ASN A 123 15.33 1.36 1.14
N HIS A 124 14.69 0.40 0.48
CA HIS A 124 14.94 0.01 -0.91
C HIS A 124 13.90 0.57 -1.88
N ALA A 125 12.94 1.35 -1.40
CA ALA A 125 11.94 2.01 -2.23
C ALA A 125 12.49 3.28 -2.88
N ASN A 126 11.76 3.77 -3.89
CA ASN A 126 12.02 5.03 -4.54
C ASN A 126 11.55 6.21 -3.65
N LEU A 127 12.52 6.80 -2.95
CA LEU A 127 12.29 7.89 -1.99
C LEU A 127 11.72 9.16 -2.64
N ASP A 128 12.06 9.44 -3.90
CA ASP A 128 11.57 10.63 -4.61
C ASP A 128 10.07 10.52 -4.87
N VAL A 129 9.60 9.35 -5.32
CA VAL A 129 8.17 9.08 -5.52
C VAL A 129 7.43 9.15 -4.18
N LEU A 130 7.99 8.56 -3.13
CA LEU A 130 7.41 8.58 -1.78
C LEU A 130 7.28 10.02 -1.24
N LYS A 131 8.34 10.83 -1.35
CA LYS A 131 8.34 12.23 -0.90
C LYS A 131 7.28 13.05 -1.62
N ARG A 132 7.13 12.87 -2.93
CA ARG A 132 6.09 13.55 -3.73
C ARG A 132 4.69 13.20 -3.26
N ILE A 133 4.44 11.94 -2.87
CA ILE A 133 3.13 11.49 -2.40
C ILE A 133 2.81 12.03 -0.99
N LYS A 134 3.80 12.08 -0.10
CA LYS A 134 3.65 12.62 1.27
C LYS A 134 3.10 14.04 1.31
N GLU A 135 3.37 14.86 0.31
CA GLU A 135 2.84 16.23 0.17
C GLU A 135 1.30 16.29 0.06
N ASN A 136 0.63 15.15 -0.17
CA ASN A 136 -0.81 15.05 -0.41
C ASN A 136 -1.57 14.22 0.65
N LEU A 137 -0.90 13.83 1.74
CA LEU A 137 -1.49 13.06 2.83
C LEU A 137 -2.19 13.95 3.87
#